data_AF-A0A9P1C044-F1
#
_entry.id   AF-A0A9P1C044-F1
#
_cell.length_a   1.000
_cell.length_b   1.000
_cell.length_c   1.000
_cell.angle_alpha   90.00
_cell.angle_beta   90.00
_cell.angle_gamma   90.00
#
_symmetry.space_group_name_H-M   'P 1'
#
loop_
_entity.id
_entity.type
_entity.pdbx_description
1 polymer ?
#
loop_
_entity_poly.entity_id
_entity_poly.type
_entity_poly.pdbx_seq_one_letter_code
_entity_poly.pdbx_strand_id
1 'polypeptide(L)'
;MAGCEAPTEIADRKCGRKKTYYHLHLEGWTDSYRAQWSRLQEDYPDTAVEIVGSMGYHGLSGQYISREIIETAYAQEGLPLQFYRAHNVSWSNPAKYFDNISAFNATSLKRCNETRLMETKAMEDYLWVTGDWDGVDNTSGKLVGRCFSEHFWFAPSCRADPLACYPYINAGPGYEYEHWMQRSTMFNIPLVIVVAKLWSDFTTLPTQVKSSFYWWQPDPTFLSLDAVRTVFEPFDRAAQGRGILLTGFEATSVDKYASFDLKSLAPTVYELLSAFSLDLNLVNELMTDQMDSGDTPDVVACRWLKANKAISERWLPDPTECYPQFGLYNEKTEEFVEDREDPSRLTCRACNSGFYSSRLKDGSGVTHVCKPCPTGTAQPSAASLNCQPCQKGEYQDLTASKSCKRCDQGTYQDTQGNSQCKECPADTTTLGLGSAALMECGCKAGRINIANESEAVVCTPCEEGLSCPFSSSVQSLKTGQAPLGPDYQPALHPGFHSTMNAPLVVFKCIEEGFCPGGIPEVCRGGRVGQNCAVCPPGALGIST
;
A
#
# COMPACT_ATOMS: atom_id res chain seq x y z
N MET A 1 9.22 9.62 8.31
CA MET A 1 10.33 9.57 7.33
C MET A 1 10.34 8.20 6.68
N ALA A 2 9.63 8.00 5.57
CA ALA A 2 9.65 6.73 4.84
C ALA A 2 9.45 7.06 3.34
N GLY A 3 10.30 6.56 2.43
CA GLY A 3 10.17 6.84 0.99
C GLY A 3 11.44 6.96 0.15
N CYS A 4 12.57 7.07 0.82
CA CYS A 4 13.72 7.77 0.28
C CYS A 4 14.91 6.82 0.15
N GLU A 5 15.55 6.73 -1.01
CA GLU A 5 16.75 5.89 -1.20
C GLU A 5 17.93 6.36 -0.32
N ALA A 6 17.91 7.62 0.12
CA ALA A 6 18.90 8.20 1.03
C ALA A 6 18.20 9.07 2.09
N PRO A 7 17.59 8.46 3.12
CA PRO A 7 16.78 9.20 4.11
C PRO A 7 17.58 10.21 4.94
N THR A 8 18.91 10.12 4.93
CA THR A 8 19.85 11.02 5.62
C THR A 8 20.25 12.26 4.81
N GLU A 9 19.90 12.35 3.52
CA GLU A 9 20.24 13.48 2.64
C GLU A 9 19.22 14.62 2.78
N ILE A 10 19.62 15.74 3.39
CA ILE A 10 18.71 16.82 3.84
C ILE A 10 17.99 17.55 2.69
N ALA A 11 18.54 17.56 1.47
CA ALA A 11 18.03 18.38 0.36
C ALA A 11 16.77 17.82 -0.33
N ASP A 12 16.71 16.51 -0.60
CA ASP A 12 15.59 15.86 -1.33
C ASP A 12 15.39 14.39 -0.91
N ARG A 13 16.28 13.86 -0.05
CA ARG A 13 16.28 12.47 0.44
C ARG A 13 16.17 11.38 -0.67
N LYS A 14 16.28 11.73 -1.97
CA LYS A 14 16.07 10.86 -3.15
C LYS A 14 14.72 10.15 -3.17
N CYS A 15 13.65 10.85 -2.83
CA CYS A 15 12.30 10.29 -2.73
C CYS A 15 11.54 10.21 -4.09
N GLY A 16 12.23 9.92 -5.20
CA GLY A 16 11.73 10.10 -6.58
C GLY A 16 10.23 9.87 -6.82
N ARG A 17 9.55 10.83 -7.45
CA ARG A 17 8.07 10.93 -7.64
C ARG A 17 7.36 9.73 -8.33
N LYS A 18 8.08 8.68 -8.74
CA LYS A 18 7.55 7.58 -9.57
C LYS A 18 7.50 6.22 -8.87
N LYS A 19 7.91 6.11 -7.61
CA LYS A 19 7.83 4.87 -6.84
C LYS A 19 7.23 5.12 -5.46
N THR A 20 6.00 4.68 -5.24
CA THR A 20 5.46 4.45 -3.91
C THR A 20 6.08 3.16 -3.39
N TYR A 21 7.00 3.28 -2.43
CA TYR A 21 7.48 2.11 -1.71
C TYR A 21 6.45 1.81 -0.62
N TYR A 22 6.10 0.55 -0.40
CA TYR A 22 5.27 0.18 0.75
C TYR A 22 6.09 0.42 2.01
N HIS A 23 5.57 1.26 2.90
CA HIS A 23 6.31 1.73 4.05
C HIS A 23 5.79 1.06 5.30
N LEU A 24 6.59 0.16 5.84
CA LEU A 24 6.51 -0.22 7.23
C LEU A 24 7.50 0.64 8.02
N HIS A 25 7.05 1.26 9.09
CA HIS A 25 7.93 1.80 10.11
C HIS A 25 7.51 1.23 11.46
N LEU A 26 8.46 0.56 12.10
CA LEU A 26 8.31 0.07 13.46
C LEU A 26 8.99 1.07 14.40
N GLU A 27 8.56 1.08 15.66
CA GLU A 27 9.14 1.92 16.71
C GLU A 27 8.90 3.44 16.55
N GLY A 28 7.67 3.80 16.20
CA GLY A 28 7.24 5.18 16.06
C GLY A 28 6.84 5.85 17.38
N TRP A 29 7.55 6.89 17.81
CA TRP A 29 7.20 7.66 19.03
C TRP A 29 6.09 8.68 18.76
N THR A 30 4.85 8.23 18.51
CA THR A 30 3.76 9.10 18.01
C THR A 30 3.42 10.24 18.96
N ASP A 31 3.27 9.97 20.26
CA ASP A 31 2.82 10.99 21.22
C ASP A 31 3.77 12.19 21.29
N SER A 32 5.08 11.94 21.22
CA SER A 32 6.12 12.98 21.22
C SER A 32 6.04 13.91 20.01
N TYR A 33 5.42 13.46 18.92
CA TYR A 33 5.29 14.21 17.65
C TYR A 33 3.83 14.39 17.22
N ARG A 34 2.88 14.34 18.17
CA ARG A 34 1.44 14.35 17.89
C ARG A 34 1.00 15.55 17.04
N ALA A 35 1.59 16.72 17.26
CA ALA A 35 1.26 17.92 16.49
C ALA A 35 1.68 17.80 15.01
N GLN A 36 2.89 17.29 14.76
CA GLN A 36 3.39 17.01 13.41
C GLN A 36 2.60 15.89 12.75
N TRP A 37 2.25 14.85 13.52
CA TRP A 37 1.38 13.77 13.07
C TRP A 37 0.01 14.29 12.62
N SER A 38 -0.63 15.12 13.44
CA SER A 38 -1.96 15.67 13.14
C SER A 38 -1.94 16.50 11.84
N ARG A 39 -0.90 17.33 11.65
CA ARG A 39 -0.72 18.09 10.40
C ARG A 39 -0.50 17.18 9.20
N LEU A 40 0.30 16.11 9.35
CA LEU A 40 0.52 15.16 8.26
C LEU A 40 -0.79 14.51 7.79
N GLN A 41 -1.68 14.17 8.73
CA GLN A 41 -2.99 13.62 8.41
C GLN A 41 -3.90 14.64 7.73
N GLU A 42 -3.87 15.90 8.17
CA GLU A 42 -4.66 17.00 7.60
C GLU A 42 -4.20 17.39 6.19
N ASP A 43 -2.88 17.47 5.97
CA ASP A 43 -2.29 17.89 4.69
C ASP A 43 -2.40 16.80 3.60
N TYR A 44 -2.51 15.52 3.98
CA TYR A 44 -2.46 14.37 3.07
C TYR A 44 -3.52 13.29 3.35
N PRO A 45 -4.83 13.62 3.40
CA PRO A 45 -5.88 12.72 3.91
C PRO A 45 -5.99 11.38 3.17
N ASP A 46 -5.68 11.33 1.86
CA ASP A 46 -5.81 10.13 1.04
C ASP A 46 -4.51 9.30 0.93
N THR A 47 -3.40 9.80 1.50
CA THR A 47 -2.05 9.20 1.30
C THR A 47 -1.18 9.18 2.54
N ALA A 48 -1.63 9.80 3.63
CA ALA A 48 -0.91 9.81 4.90
C ALA A 48 -0.74 8.38 5.41
N VAL A 49 0.37 8.16 6.12
CA VAL A 49 0.61 6.88 6.79
C VAL A 49 -0.41 6.66 7.90
N GLU A 50 -0.77 5.41 8.12
CA GLU A 50 -1.74 5.01 9.14
C GLU A 50 -1.02 4.35 10.33
N ILE A 51 -1.59 4.51 11.52
CA ILE A 51 -1.17 3.74 12.70
C ILE A 51 -1.85 2.38 12.63
N VAL A 52 -1.05 1.33 12.49
CA VAL A 52 -1.52 -0.07 12.46
C VAL A 52 -1.83 -0.55 13.88
N GLY A 53 -1.08 -0.06 14.87
CA GLY A 53 -1.27 -0.35 16.29
C GLY A 53 0.03 -0.16 17.08
N SER A 54 -0.03 -0.43 18.37
CA SER A 54 1.13 -0.32 19.27
C SER A 54 2.13 -1.47 19.06
N MET A 55 3.42 -1.19 19.26
CA MET A 55 4.49 -2.18 19.38
C MET A 55 4.33 -3.09 20.61
N GLY A 56 3.43 -2.76 21.56
CA GLY A 56 3.16 -3.57 22.76
C GLY A 56 3.77 -3.03 24.05
N TYR A 57 4.57 -1.98 23.95
CA TYR A 57 5.21 -1.31 25.09
C TYR A 57 5.17 0.20 24.93
N HIS A 58 5.44 0.90 26.04
CA HIS A 58 5.65 2.34 26.04
C HIS A 58 7.14 2.67 26.08
N GLY A 59 7.51 3.70 25.32
CA GLY A 59 8.82 4.31 25.37
C GLY A 59 8.97 5.11 26.66
N LEU A 60 10.11 4.97 27.32
CA LEU A 60 10.36 5.52 28.64
C LEU A 60 11.61 6.39 28.62
N SER A 61 11.49 7.72 28.70
CA SER A 61 12.62 8.62 28.92
C SER A 61 12.73 9.04 30.39
N GLY A 62 13.92 9.49 30.78
CA GLY A 62 14.12 10.18 32.05
C GLY A 62 15.54 10.09 32.57
N GLN A 63 15.69 10.26 33.89
CA GLN A 63 16.96 10.03 34.58
C GLN A 63 17.10 8.57 34.97
N TYR A 64 18.27 8.02 34.72
CA TYR A 64 18.68 6.70 35.13
C TYR A 64 19.93 6.78 35.99
N ILE A 65 20.10 5.77 36.85
CA ILE A 65 21.24 5.59 37.73
C ILE A 65 21.70 4.14 37.59
N SER A 66 23.01 3.90 37.49
CA SER A 66 23.57 2.55 37.46
C SER A 66 23.11 1.73 38.68
N ARG A 67 22.79 0.45 38.47
CA ARG A 67 22.37 -0.44 39.56
C ARG A 67 23.43 -0.56 40.65
N GLU A 68 24.71 -0.56 40.29
CA GLU A 68 25.84 -0.61 41.22
C GLU A 68 25.75 0.52 42.28
N ILE A 69 25.41 1.74 41.84
CA ILE A 69 25.31 2.91 42.71
C ILE A 69 24.14 2.74 43.69
N ILE A 70 22.99 2.29 43.18
CA ILE A 70 21.77 2.08 43.99
C ILE A 70 22.01 1.00 45.04
N GLU A 71 22.57 -0.15 44.64
CA GLU A 71 22.83 -1.27 45.55
C GLU A 71 23.88 -0.90 46.60
N THR A 72 24.93 -0.19 46.23
CA THR A 72 25.94 0.31 47.17
C THR A 72 25.31 1.25 48.20
N ALA A 73 24.45 2.17 47.76
CA ALA A 73 23.78 3.12 48.65
C ALA A 73 22.81 2.43 49.62
N TYR A 74 22.03 1.48 49.12
CA TYR A 74 21.11 0.71 49.93
C TYR A 74 21.83 -0.21 50.92
N ALA A 75 22.92 -0.86 50.51
CA ALA A 75 23.69 -1.74 51.39
C ALA A 75 24.38 -1.00 52.54
N GLN A 76 24.89 0.21 52.28
CA GLN A 76 25.63 0.99 53.28
C GLN A 76 24.72 1.76 54.25
N GLU A 77 23.64 2.36 53.76
CA GLU A 77 22.81 3.28 54.56
C GLU A 77 21.29 3.05 54.40
N GLY A 78 20.87 2.00 53.69
CA GLY A 78 19.46 1.78 53.40
C GLY A 78 18.86 2.87 52.50
N LEU A 79 19.70 3.63 51.78
CA LEU A 79 19.27 4.77 50.98
C LEU A 79 18.75 4.31 49.60
N PRO A 80 17.44 4.44 49.31
CA PRO A 80 16.86 3.89 48.09
C PRO A 80 16.91 4.92 46.95
N LEU A 81 18.09 5.06 46.34
CA LEU A 81 18.35 6.06 45.28
C LEU A 81 17.50 5.90 44.01
N GLN A 82 16.72 4.82 43.86
CA GLN A 82 15.72 4.72 42.81
C GLN A 82 14.52 5.68 43.00
N PHE A 83 14.33 6.27 44.18
CA PHE A 83 13.26 7.23 44.44
C PHE A 83 13.78 8.65 44.58
N TYR A 84 13.14 9.62 43.90
CA TYR A 84 13.60 11.01 43.90
C TYR A 84 13.78 11.61 45.31
N ARG A 85 12.91 11.28 46.27
CA ARG A 85 12.96 11.78 47.65
C ARG A 85 14.21 11.34 48.42
N ALA A 86 14.85 10.24 48.02
CA ALA A 86 16.10 9.79 48.63
C ALA A 86 17.27 10.73 48.32
N HIS A 87 17.12 11.65 47.37
CA HIS A 87 18.16 12.58 46.97
C HIS A 87 18.12 13.94 47.69
N ASN A 88 17.18 14.14 48.62
CA ASN A 88 17.02 15.43 49.30
C ASN A 88 18.07 15.63 50.41
N VAL A 89 18.86 16.69 50.31
CA VAL A 89 19.99 16.94 51.24
C VAL A 89 19.59 17.25 52.68
N SER A 90 18.31 17.54 52.95
CA SER A 90 17.86 17.89 54.30
C SER A 90 17.84 16.68 55.24
N TRP A 91 17.86 15.46 54.70
CA TRP A 91 17.82 14.22 55.48
C TRP A 91 18.69 13.08 54.93
N SER A 92 19.30 13.23 53.75
CA SER A 92 20.26 12.26 53.19
C SER A 92 21.46 12.95 52.56
N ASN A 93 22.52 12.19 52.27
CA ASN A 93 23.68 12.68 51.51
C ASN A 93 23.93 11.77 50.30
N PRO A 94 23.14 11.91 49.21
CA PRO A 94 23.27 11.04 48.04
C PRO A 94 24.60 11.25 47.30
N ALA A 95 25.15 12.47 47.33
CA ALA A 95 26.29 12.87 46.51
C ALA A 95 27.55 12.02 46.76
N LYS A 96 27.70 11.44 47.95
CA LYS A 96 28.85 10.56 48.28
C LYS A 96 28.93 9.26 47.48
N TYR A 97 27.83 8.86 46.82
CA TYR A 97 27.77 7.67 45.97
C TYR A 97 28.07 7.97 44.50
N PHE A 98 28.20 9.24 44.17
CA PHE A 98 28.48 9.72 42.82
C PHE A 98 29.83 10.43 42.80
N ASP A 99 30.39 10.57 41.60
CA ASP A 99 31.52 11.45 41.37
C ASP A 99 31.05 12.92 41.38
N ASN A 100 31.98 13.86 41.38
CA ASN A 100 31.68 15.30 41.32
C ASN A 100 32.16 15.91 39.99
N ILE A 101 31.99 17.23 39.84
CA ILE A 101 32.36 17.98 38.61
C ILE A 101 33.83 17.83 38.19
N SER A 102 34.72 17.43 39.11
CA SER A 102 36.14 17.25 38.81
C SER A 102 36.42 16.00 37.96
N ALA A 103 35.44 15.11 37.79
CA ALA A 103 35.53 13.93 36.93
C ALA A 103 35.46 14.27 35.42
N PHE A 104 35.06 15.49 35.06
CA PHE A 104 34.82 15.86 33.66
C PHE A 104 35.96 16.66 33.04
N ASN A 105 36.25 16.36 31.77
CA ASN A 105 37.12 17.18 30.94
C ASN A 105 36.29 18.21 30.16
N ALA A 106 36.62 19.50 30.29
CA ALA A 106 35.93 20.59 29.61
C ALA A 106 35.80 20.40 28.08
N THR A 107 36.74 19.69 27.43
CA THR A 107 36.67 19.44 25.99
C THR A 107 35.50 18.56 25.56
N SER A 108 34.99 17.73 26.47
CA SER A 108 33.86 16.81 26.27
C SER A 108 32.50 17.42 26.58
N LEU A 109 32.45 18.69 27.00
CA LEU A 109 31.25 19.36 27.47
C LEU A 109 30.82 20.51 26.55
N LYS A 110 29.52 20.76 26.46
CA LYS A 110 28.97 22.00 25.89
C LYS A 110 29.11 23.14 26.87
N ARG A 111 29.35 24.33 26.33
CA ARG A 111 29.24 25.59 27.09
C ARG A 111 27.77 25.92 27.32
N CYS A 112 27.46 26.60 28.42
CA CYS A 112 26.07 26.97 28.73
C CYS A 112 25.35 27.70 27.60
N ASN A 113 26.05 28.58 26.86
CA ASN A 113 25.48 29.35 25.76
C ASN A 113 25.09 28.50 24.52
N GLU A 114 25.49 27.23 24.48
CA GLU A 114 25.15 26.25 23.45
C GLU A 114 24.02 25.30 23.89
N THR A 115 23.43 25.52 25.07
CA THR A 115 22.43 24.64 25.69
C THR A 115 21.07 25.32 25.83
N ARG A 116 20.05 24.54 26.21
CA ARG A 116 18.70 25.03 26.54
C ARG A 116 18.67 26.02 27.70
N LEU A 117 19.76 26.17 28.44
CA LEU A 117 19.90 27.23 29.45
C LEU A 117 19.64 28.63 28.88
N MET A 118 19.84 28.84 27.56
CA MET A 118 19.59 30.12 26.89
C MET A 118 18.12 30.31 26.45
N GLU A 119 17.24 29.33 26.67
CA GLU A 119 15.82 29.44 26.30
C GLU A 119 15.02 30.26 27.30
N THR A 120 14.63 31.48 26.93
CA THR A 120 13.92 32.40 27.82
C THR A 120 12.63 31.84 28.40
N LYS A 121 11.81 31.16 27.58
CA LYS A 121 10.55 30.59 28.06
C LYS A 121 10.78 29.51 29.12
N ALA A 122 11.81 28.67 28.95
CA ALA A 122 12.16 27.64 29.93
C ALA A 122 12.58 28.27 31.27
N MET A 123 13.31 29.39 31.24
CA MET A 123 13.73 30.10 32.45
C MET A 123 12.59 30.86 33.14
N GLU A 124 11.66 31.43 32.37
CA GLU A 124 10.42 32.00 32.89
C GLU A 124 9.59 30.94 33.64
N ASP A 125 9.43 29.76 33.03
CA ASP A 125 8.70 28.65 33.65
C ASP A 125 9.43 28.13 34.89
N TYR A 126 10.75 28.00 34.83
CA TYR A 126 11.58 27.66 35.98
C TYR A 126 11.37 28.62 37.16
N LEU A 127 11.48 29.94 36.93
CA LEU A 127 11.27 30.95 37.96
C LEU A 127 9.84 30.94 38.50
N TRP A 128 8.87 30.80 37.61
CA TRP A 128 7.46 30.80 38.02
C TRP A 128 7.14 29.65 38.97
N VAL A 129 7.75 28.47 38.76
CA VAL A 129 7.57 27.31 39.66
C VAL A 129 8.40 27.42 40.92
N THR A 130 9.66 27.84 40.81
CA THR A 130 10.65 27.67 41.90
C THR A 130 10.94 28.92 42.70
N GLY A 131 10.74 30.12 42.12
CA GLY A 131 11.15 31.39 42.69
C GLY A 131 12.67 31.59 42.80
N ASP A 132 13.49 30.72 42.22
CA ASP A 132 14.95 30.75 42.37
C ASP A 132 15.61 31.74 41.40
N TRP A 133 15.62 33.00 41.79
CA TRP A 133 16.27 34.08 41.04
C TRP A 133 17.78 33.96 40.94
N ASP A 134 18.43 33.26 41.89
CA ASP A 134 19.88 33.07 41.84
C ASP A 134 20.30 32.09 40.74
N GLY A 135 19.37 31.26 40.24
CA GLY A 135 19.59 30.28 39.17
C GLY A 135 19.48 30.84 37.76
N VAL A 136 19.18 32.14 37.60
CA VAL A 136 18.97 32.80 36.30
C VAL A 136 19.66 34.16 36.24
N ASP A 137 19.96 34.62 35.02
CA ASP A 137 20.45 35.95 34.70
C ASP A 137 19.47 36.66 33.75
N ASN A 138 19.41 38.00 33.85
CA ASN A 138 18.69 38.82 32.88
C ASN A 138 19.68 39.47 31.91
N THR A 139 19.72 38.97 30.67
CA THR A 139 20.58 39.48 29.61
C THR A 139 19.75 40.24 28.60
N SER A 140 19.80 41.58 28.66
CA SER A 140 19.10 42.47 27.71
C SER A 140 17.59 42.24 27.64
N GLY A 141 16.94 42.00 28.78
CA GLY A 141 15.49 41.77 28.87
C GLY A 141 15.08 40.33 28.56
N LYS A 142 16.03 39.44 28.29
CA LYS A 142 15.79 38.00 28.16
C LYS A 142 16.31 37.30 29.40
N LEU A 143 15.46 36.48 30.02
CA LEU A 143 15.89 35.56 31.05
C LEU A 143 16.67 34.42 30.39
N VAL A 144 17.83 34.11 30.96
CA VAL A 144 18.65 32.94 30.63
C VAL A 144 19.08 32.32 31.94
N GLY A 145 19.36 31.01 31.96
CA GLY A 145 19.81 30.38 33.18
C GLY A 145 21.24 30.79 33.50
N ARG A 146 21.53 30.91 34.80
CA ARG A 146 22.81 31.39 35.28
C ARG A 146 23.88 30.34 35.08
N CYS A 147 24.90 30.68 34.30
CA CYS A 147 26.04 29.81 34.11
C CYS A 147 27.08 30.12 35.20
N PHE A 148 27.15 29.28 36.22
CA PHE A 148 28.04 29.48 37.38
C PHE A 148 29.50 29.16 37.08
N SER A 149 29.76 28.36 36.03
CA SER A 149 31.08 28.12 35.44
C SER A 149 31.02 28.41 33.93
N GLU A 150 31.95 27.91 33.11
CA GLU A 150 31.78 27.94 31.65
C GLU A 150 30.76 26.90 31.12
N HIS A 151 30.47 25.85 31.90
CA HIS A 151 29.75 24.65 31.43
C HIS A 151 28.57 24.25 32.33
N PHE A 152 28.49 24.75 33.56
CA PHE A 152 27.60 24.18 34.59
C PHE A 152 26.56 25.15 35.12
N TRP A 153 25.36 24.60 35.30
CA TRP A 153 24.32 25.13 36.17
C TRP A 153 24.22 24.26 37.43
N PHE A 154 24.17 24.89 38.60
CA PHE A 154 24.11 24.20 39.89
C PHE A 154 22.75 24.39 40.56
N ALA A 155 22.22 23.31 41.13
CA ALA A 155 21.04 23.37 41.99
C ALA A 155 21.30 24.19 43.26
N PRO A 156 20.30 24.90 43.82
CA PRO A 156 20.47 25.75 45.00
C PRO A 156 21.14 25.07 46.18
N SER A 157 20.82 23.79 46.38
CA SER A 157 21.31 22.89 47.45
C SER A 157 22.83 22.70 47.49
N CYS A 158 23.54 22.95 46.39
CA CYS A 158 24.99 22.73 46.30
C CYS A 158 25.75 23.89 45.62
N ARG A 159 25.12 25.06 45.42
CA ARG A 159 25.80 26.25 44.86
C ARG A 159 26.92 26.79 45.74
N ALA A 160 26.76 26.70 47.06
CA ALA A 160 27.76 27.17 48.01
C ALA A 160 29.02 26.29 48.02
N ASP A 161 28.86 25.00 47.70
CA ASP A 161 29.95 24.03 47.55
C ASP A 161 29.71 23.18 46.28
N PRO A 162 30.23 23.62 45.12
CA PRO A 162 30.02 22.90 43.85
C PRO A 162 30.51 21.45 43.84
N LEU A 163 31.44 21.07 44.72
CA LEU A 163 31.91 19.68 44.84
C LEU A 163 30.92 18.77 45.57
N ALA A 164 29.94 19.35 46.27
CA ALA A 164 28.83 18.62 46.87
C ALA A 164 27.72 18.27 45.84
N CYS A 165 27.80 18.79 44.62
CA CYS A 165 26.87 18.42 43.55
C CYS A 165 27.30 17.11 42.87
N TYR A 166 26.35 16.20 42.65
CA TYR A 166 26.57 15.06 41.76
C TYR A 166 26.06 15.33 40.34
N PRO A 167 26.72 14.79 39.31
CA PRO A 167 26.38 15.07 37.93
C PRO A 167 25.12 14.37 37.45
N TYR A 168 24.33 15.13 36.69
CA TYR A 168 23.31 14.63 35.78
C TYR A 168 23.77 14.88 34.34
N ILE A 169 24.20 13.81 33.69
CA ILE A 169 24.78 13.86 32.34
C ILE A 169 23.66 13.83 31.30
N ASN A 170 23.75 14.72 30.32
CA ASN A 170 22.76 14.93 29.29
C ASN A 170 23.37 15.00 27.89
N ALA A 171 22.53 14.89 26.86
CA ALA A 171 22.90 14.91 25.45
C ALA A 171 22.26 16.08 24.69
N GLY A 172 22.68 16.26 23.43
CA GLY A 172 22.07 17.25 22.55
C GLY A 172 22.21 18.67 23.12
N PRO A 173 21.14 19.49 23.09
CA PRO A 173 21.16 20.81 23.73
C PRO A 173 20.90 20.76 25.25
N GLY A 174 20.72 19.56 25.83
CA GLY A 174 20.21 19.37 27.19
C GLY A 174 18.73 18.96 27.16
N TYR A 175 18.44 17.71 26.82
CA TYR A 175 17.09 17.16 26.91
C TYR A 175 16.59 17.18 28.36
N GLU A 176 15.34 17.54 28.59
CA GLU A 176 14.76 17.59 29.96
C GLU A 176 15.48 18.54 30.96
N TYR A 177 16.29 19.48 30.47
CA TYR A 177 17.08 20.40 31.29
C TYR A 177 16.21 21.16 32.32
N GLU A 178 15.12 21.75 31.83
CA GLU A 178 14.15 22.52 32.62
C GLU A 178 13.42 21.66 33.67
N HIS A 179 13.23 20.36 33.40
CA HIS A 179 12.63 19.45 34.37
C HIS A 179 13.56 19.29 35.56
N TRP A 180 14.85 19.10 35.30
CA TRP A 180 15.85 18.88 36.34
C TRP A 180 16.22 20.14 37.09
N MET A 181 16.16 21.31 36.45
CA MET A 181 16.23 22.57 37.18
C MET A 181 15.09 22.67 38.19
N GLN A 182 13.83 22.50 37.77
CA GLN A 182 12.68 22.60 38.69
C GLN A 182 12.73 21.54 39.79
N ARG A 183 12.96 20.27 39.43
CA ARG A 183 12.98 19.14 40.39
C ARG A 183 14.10 19.29 41.40
N SER A 184 15.30 19.66 40.96
CA SER A 184 16.43 19.77 41.87
C SER A 184 16.25 20.89 42.88
N THR A 185 15.65 22.01 42.46
CA THR A 185 15.30 23.12 43.33
C THR A 185 14.16 22.77 44.29
N MET A 186 13.03 22.26 43.79
CA MET A 186 11.85 21.99 44.62
C MET A 186 12.04 20.82 45.58
N PHE A 187 12.85 19.83 45.22
CA PHE A 187 13.10 18.64 46.04
C PHE A 187 14.44 18.68 46.78
N ASN A 188 15.12 19.83 46.77
CA ASN A 188 16.39 20.06 47.45
C ASN A 188 17.47 18.99 47.11
N ILE A 189 17.60 18.67 45.82
CA ILE A 189 18.51 17.64 45.30
C ILE A 189 19.85 18.29 44.94
N PRO A 190 21.02 17.76 45.38
CA PRO A 190 22.34 18.35 45.14
C PRO A 190 22.89 17.92 43.78
N LEU A 191 22.36 18.50 42.71
CA LEU A 191 22.64 18.09 41.35
C LEU A 191 23.28 19.21 40.52
N VAL A 192 24.19 18.84 39.63
CA VAL A 192 24.75 19.69 38.58
C VAL A 192 24.37 19.12 37.21
N ILE A 193 23.85 19.98 36.32
CA ILE A 193 23.50 19.54 34.96
C ILE A 193 24.74 19.63 34.08
N VAL A 194 25.10 18.51 33.45
CA VAL A 194 26.28 18.36 32.58
C VAL A 194 25.80 18.01 31.19
N VAL A 195 26.13 18.79 30.17
CA VAL A 195 25.71 18.52 28.78
C VAL A 195 26.92 18.10 27.96
N ALA A 196 26.90 16.87 27.46
CA ALA A 196 27.94 16.31 26.61
C ALA A 196 28.04 17.06 25.27
N LYS A 197 29.25 17.29 24.79
CA LYS A 197 29.53 18.07 23.58
C LYS A 197 29.05 17.36 22.32
N LEU A 198 29.45 16.08 22.19
CA LEU A 198 29.10 15.20 21.08
C LEU A 198 28.29 14.00 21.58
N TRP A 199 27.59 13.34 20.66
CA TRP A 199 26.90 12.08 20.95
C TRP A 199 27.87 11.00 21.46
N SER A 200 29.07 10.91 20.88
CA SER A 200 30.11 9.97 21.33
C SER A 200 30.59 10.21 22.77
N ASP A 201 30.60 11.47 23.21
CA ASP A 201 30.93 11.82 24.59
C ASP A 201 29.80 11.35 25.52
N PHE A 202 28.55 11.58 25.11
CA PHE A 202 27.39 11.14 25.88
C PHE A 202 27.31 9.62 26.03
N THR A 203 27.62 8.84 24.99
CA THR A 203 27.57 7.37 25.07
C THR A 203 28.70 6.77 25.93
N THR A 204 29.70 7.57 26.33
CA THR A 204 30.86 7.09 27.10
C THR A 204 30.87 7.63 28.53
N LEU A 205 30.56 8.91 28.75
CA LEU A 205 30.66 9.54 30.07
C LEU A 205 29.88 8.80 31.19
N PRO A 206 28.60 8.39 31.00
CA PRO A 206 27.85 7.66 32.02
C PRO A 206 28.45 6.30 32.41
N THR A 207 29.26 5.71 31.53
CA THR A 207 29.95 4.43 31.79
C THR A 207 31.27 4.61 32.55
N GLN A 208 31.82 5.83 32.58
CA GLN A 208 33.12 6.15 33.18
C GLN A 208 33.01 6.94 34.47
N VAL A 209 31.90 7.68 34.65
CA VAL A 209 31.66 8.57 35.78
C VAL A 209 30.44 8.10 36.54
N LYS A 210 30.58 7.88 37.85
CA LYS A 210 29.46 7.58 38.74
C LYS A 210 28.52 8.76 38.77
N SER A 211 27.44 8.66 38.03
CA SER A 211 26.55 9.78 37.73
C SER A 211 25.11 9.30 37.60
N SER A 212 24.20 10.26 37.65
CA SER A 212 22.89 10.08 37.04
C SER A 212 22.96 10.59 35.60
N PHE A 213 22.11 10.08 34.71
CA PHE A 213 22.15 10.47 33.31
C PHE A 213 20.79 10.39 32.65
N TYR A 214 20.58 11.19 31.61
CA TYR A 214 19.44 11.08 30.72
C TYR A 214 19.52 9.77 29.95
N TRP A 215 18.41 9.06 29.77
CA TRP A 215 18.34 7.93 28.84
C TRP A 215 16.89 7.67 28.43
N TRP A 216 16.70 6.80 27.44
CA TRP A 216 15.40 6.31 27.04
C TRP A 216 15.45 4.80 26.83
N GLN A 217 14.29 4.14 26.99
CA GLN A 217 14.13 2.71 26.72
C GLN A 217 13.00 2.49 25.70
N PRO A 218 13.17 1.53 24.76
CA PRO A 218 14.33 0.67 24.58
C PRO A 218 15.51 1.40 23.92
N ASP A 219 16.73 1.10 24.36
CA ASP A 219 17.98 1.55 23.75
C ASP A 219 19.13 0.68 24.29
N PRO A 220 20.14 0.31 23.49
CA PRO A 220 21.20 -0.58 23.95
C PRO A 220 22.37 0.13 24.64
N THR A 221 22.48 1.46 24.54
CA THR A 221 23.71 2.22 24.87
C THR A 221 24.22 1.97 26.28
N PHE A 222 23.32 1.87 27.26
CA PHE A 222 23.67 1.74 28.68
C PHE A 222 23.15 0.45 29.31
N LEU A 223 22.85 -0.59 28.52
CA LEU A 223 22.39 -1.88 29.04
C LEU A 223 23.40 -2.52 30.01
N SER A 224 24.69 -2.32 29.77
CA SER A 224 25.78 -2.82 30.63
C SER A 224 25.77 -2.22 32.04
N LEU A 225 25.08 -1.10 32.27
CA LEU A 225 24.96 -0.45 33.57
C LEU A 225 23.77 -0.98 34.40
N ASP A 226 22.93 -1.85 33.81
CA ASP A 226 21.65 -2.31 34.38
C ASP A 226 20.85 -1.15 35.00
N ALA A 227 20.88 -0.01 34.29
CA ALA A 227 20.51 1.27 34.88
C ALA A 227 19.01 1.31 35.20
N VAL A 228 18.69 1.85 36.37
CA VAL A 228 17.30 1.94 36.87
C VAL A 228 16.82 3.37 36.73
N ARG A 229 15.62 3.55 36.17
CA ARG A 229 15.00 4.87 36.06
C ARG A 229 14.61 5.39 37.44
N THR A 230 14.93 6.65 37.73
CA THR A 230 14.45 7.32 38.93
C THR A 230 12.93 7.44 38.92
N VAL A 231 12.29 6.99 39.99
CA VAL A 231 10.84 7.02 40.18
C VAL A 231 10.43 8.37 40.77
N PHE A 232 9.49 9.02 40.09
CA PHE A 232 8.79 10.24 40.50
C PHE A 232 7.31 9.95 40.74
N GLU A 233 6.57 10.95 41.25
CA GLU A 233 5.11 10.92 41.26
C GLU A 233 4.56 10.65 39.84
N PRO A 234 3.39 10.01 39.69
CA PRO A 234 2.78 9.75 38.38
C PRO A 234 2.66 11.02 37.54
N PHE A 235 2.84 10.88 36.22
CA PHE A 235 2.75 11.98 35.27
C PHE A 235 1.40 12.72 35.38
N ASP A 236 1.46 14.04 35.55
CA ASP A 236 0.29 14.93 35.51
C ASP A 236 0.37 15.84 34.27
N ARG A 237 -0.43 15.49 33.25
CA ARG A 237 -0.51 16.26 32.00
C ARG A 237 -0.97 17.70 32.22
N ALA A 238 -1.89 17.93 33.15
CA ALA A 238 -2.44 19.26 33.40
C ALA A 238 -1.38 20.16 34.08
N ALA A 239 -0.59 19.58 34.99
CA ALA A 239 0.55 20.27 35.59
C ALA A 239 1.61 20.63 34.56
N GLN A 240 2.05 19.66 33.73
CA GLN A 240 3.04 19.92 32.68
C GLN A 240 2.55 20.94 31.64
N GLY A 241 1.27 20.90 31.25
CA GLY A 241 0.67 21.89 30.36
C GLY A 241 0.68 23.33 30.90
N ARG A 242 0.88 23.51 32.22
CA ARG A 242 1.07 24.81 32.87
C ARG A 242 2.55 25.13 33.15
N GLY A 243 3.49 24.31 32.68
CA GLY A 243 4.93 24.48 32.92
C GLY A 243 5.42 23.93 34.28
N ILE A 244 4.60 23.16 35.00
CA ILE A 244 5.01 22.49 36.26
C ILE A 244 5.58 21.10 35.92
N LEU A 245 6.89 20.91 36.08
CA LEU A 245 7.65 19.75 35.58
C LEU A 245 8.14 18.81 36.70
N LEU A 246 7.40 18.76 37.81
CA LEU A 246 7.79 18.05 39.05
C LEU A 246 7.40 16.57 39.08
N THR A 247 6.40 16.16 38.29
CA THR A 247 5.97 14.75 38.18
C THR A 247 6.87 13.96 37.22
N GLY A 248 6.72 12.65 37.17
CA GLY A 248 7.36 11.77 36.19
C GLY A 248 7.00 12.11 34.75
N PHE A 249 7.63 11.41 33.82
CA PHE A 249 7.44 11.60 32.38
C PHE A 249 6.24 10.82 31.86
N GLU A 250 5.64 11.34 30.80
CA GLU A 250 4.63 10.62 30.04
C GLU A 250 5.27 9.39 29.40
N ALA A 251 4.71 8.22 29.65
CA ALA A 251 5.07 7.03 28.90
C ALA A 251 4.58 7.22 27.45
N THR A 252 5.48 7.24 26.48
CA THR A 252 5.12 7.51 25.08
C THR A 252 4.62 6.23 24.42
N SER A 253 3.50 6.27 23.70
CA SER A 253 3.15 5.16 22.82
C SER A 253 4.26 4.95 21.77
N VAL A 254 4.64 3.69 21.59
CA VAL A 254 5.52 3.28 20.50
C VAL A 254 4.66 2.50 19.52
N ASP A 255 4.51 3.04 18.32
CA ASP A 255 3.51 2.61 17.36
C ASP A 255 4.13 2.10 16.05
N LYS A 256 3.33 1.31 15.33
CA LYS A 256 3.64 0.75 14.02
C LYS A 256 2.91 1.59 12.98
N TYR A 257 3.63 2.06 11.97
CA TYR A 257 3.02 2.77 10.84
C TYR A 257 3.10 1.95 9.56
N ALA A 258 2.04 2.05 8.76
CA ALA A 258 1.96 1.50 7.41
C ALA A 258 1.58 2.58 6.39
N SER A 259 1.85 2.33 5.11
CA SER A 259 1.19 3.07 4.04
C SER A 259 -0.32 2.78 4.06
N PHE A 260 -1.14 3.78 3.71
CA PHE A 260 -2.61 3.70 3.72
C PHE A 260 -3.18 2.53 2.90
N ASP A 261 -2.45 2.10 1.87
CA ASP A 261 -2.84 1.05 0.94
C ASP A 261 -2.37 -0.35 1.35
N LEU A 262 -1.54 -0.50 2.40
CA LEU A 262 -0.96 -1.78 2.80
C LEU A 262 -2.04 -2.83 3.10
N LYS A 263 -3.14 -2.42 3.75
CA LYS A 263 -4.25 -3.32 4.07
C LYS A 263 -4.91 -3.90 2.82
N SER A 264 -4.92 -3.16 1.72
CA SER A 264 -5.51 -3.61 0.45
C SER A 264 -4.54 -4.45 -0.38
N LEU A 265 -3.25 -4.16 -0.30
CA LEU A 265 -2.22 -4.74 -1.18
C LEU A 265 -1.54 -5.96 -0.57
N ALA A 266 -1.39 -5.99 0.75
CA ALA A 266 -0.81 -7.09 1.50
C ALA A 266 -1.56 -7.29 2.83
N PRO A 267 -2.84 -7.70 2.79
CA PRO A 267 -3.68 -7.81 3.98
C PRO A 267 -3.11 -8.79 5.03
N THR A 268 -2.53 -9.92 4.62
CA THR A 268 -1.86 -10.86 5.54
C THR A 268 -0.72 -10.21 6.31
N VAL A 269 0.05 -9.33 5.65
CA VAL A 269 1.14 -8.59 6.30
C VAL A 269 0.57 -7.55 7.25
N TYR A 270 -0.50 -6.85 6.86
CA TYR A 270 -1.19 -5.88 7.71
C TYR A 270 -1.72 -6.52 9.00
N GLU A 271 -2.36 -7.69 8.92
CA GLU A 271 -2.88 -8.39 10.09
C GLU A 271 -1.75 -8.94 10.99
N LEU A 272 -0.70 -9.51 10.39
CA LEU A 272 0.51 -9.91 11.12
C LEU A 272 1.06 -8.73 11.94
N LEU A 273 1.18 -7.56 11.32
CA LEU A 273 1.68 -6.37 11.97
C LEU A 273 0.72 -5.83 13.01
N SER A 274 -0.58 -5.93 12.80
CA SER A 274 -1.61 -5.52 13.77
C SER A 274 -1.51 -6.35 15.04
N ALA A 275 -1.34 -7.66 14.90
CA ALA A 275 -1.18 -8.60 16.01
C ALA A 275 0.23 -8.59 16.64
N PHE A 276 1.26 -8.22 15.89
CA PHE A 276 2.65 -8.16 16.35
C PHE A 276 2.80 -7.22 17.56
N SER A 277 3.27 -7.76 18.67
CA SER A 277 3.41 -7.02 19.92
C SER A 277 4.54 -7.63 20.76
N LEU A 278 5.40 -6.78 21.31
CA LEU A 278 6.51 -7.12 22.18
C LEU A 278 6.34 -6.44 23.55
N ASP A 279 6.83 -7.09 24.60
CA ASP A 279 6.97 -6.47 25.93
C ASP A 279 8.33 -5.75 26.04
N LEU A 280 8.42 -4.66 26.81
CA LEU A 280 9.67 -3.92 26.94
C LEU A 280 10.79 -4.76 27.54
N ASN A 281 10.49 -5.63 28.52
CA ASN A 281 11.51 -6.49 29.11
C ASN A 281 12.06 -7.46 28.08
N LEU A 282 11.18 -8.01 27.22
CA LEU A 282 11.60 -8.86 26.12
C LEU A 282 12.50 -8.10 25.12
N VAL A 283 12.16 -6.86 24.76
CA VAL A 283 13.01 -6.05 23.88
C VAL A 283 14.39 -5.84 24.50
N ASN A 284 14.44 -5.53 25.80
CA ASN A 284 15.69 -5.39 26.53
C ASN A 284 16.48 -6.70 26.58
N GLU A 285 15.83 -7.84 26.84
CA GLU A 285 16.46 -9.18 26.81
C GLU A 285 17.08 -9.49 25.45
N LEU A 286 16.39 -9.17 24.35
CA LEU A 286 16.93 -9.36 23.00
C LEU A 286 18.16 -8.49 22.74
N MET A 287 18.13 -7.22 23.16
CA MET A 287 19.28 -6.34 23.04
C MET A 287 20.46 -6.78 23.92
N THR A 288 20.18 -7.31 25.12
CA THR A 288 21.19 -7.88 26.01
C THR A 288 21.81 -9.16 25.42
N ASP A 289 21.00 -10.10 24.90
CA ASP A 289 21.52 -11.29 24.19
C ASP A 289 22.41 -10.87 23.02
N GLN A 290 21.99 -9.87 22.25
CA GLN A 290 22.82 -9.33 21.16
C GLN A 290 24.16 -8.78 21.66
N MET A 291 24.15 -7.99 22.73
CA MET A 291 25.36 -7.42 23.33
C MET A 291 26.30 -8.52 23.85
N ASP A 292 25.76 -9.53 24.53
CA ASP A 292 26.55 -10.59 25.17
C ASP A 292 27.10 -11.60 24.17
N SER A 293 26.32 -11.95 23.14
CA SER A 293 26.71 -12.90 22.10
C SER A 293 27.59 -12.28 21.01
N GLY A 294 27.45 -10.96 20.76
CA GLY A 294 28.06 -10.28 19.61
C GLY A 294 27.42 -10.67 18.27
N ASP A 295 26.28 -11.36 18.28
CA ASP A 295 25.57 -11.75 17.08
C ASP A 295 24.83 -10.57 16.41
N THR A 296 24.47 -10.75 15.15
CA THR A 296 23.65 -9.77 14.43
C THR A 296 22.19 -9.81 14.92
N PRO A 297 21.43 -8.70 14.83
CA PRO A 297 20.04 -8.65 15.30
C PRO A 297 19.14 -9.75 14.70
N ASP A 298 19.34 -10.12 13.43
CA ASP A 298 18.55 -11.15 12.75
C ASP A 298 18.80 -12.56 13.31
N VAL A 299 20.04 -12.86 13.73
CA VAL A 299 20.38 -14.14 14.35
C VAL A 299 19.72 -14.25 15.73
N VAL A 300 19.80 -13.19 16.54
CA VAL A 300 19.16 -13.12 17.87
C VAL A 300 17.64 -13.25 17.74
N ALA A 301 17.03 -12.48 16.83
CA ALA A 301 15.59 -12.56 16.58
C ALA A 301 15.16 -13.95 16.10
N CYS A 302 15.89 -14.57 15.17
CA CYS A 302 15.59 -15.90 14.65
C CYS A 302 15.70 -16.98 15.73
N ARG A 303 16.73 -16.92 16.58
CA ARG A 303 16.90 -17.80 17.73
C ARG A 303 15.72 -17.67 18.69
N TRP A 304 15.36 -16.44 19.03
CA TRP A 304 14.25 -16.18 19.94
C TRP A 304 12.91 -16.68 19.37
N LEU A 305 12.61 -16.41 18.10
CA LEU A 305 11.39 -16.88 17.44
C LEU A 305 11.27 -18.40 17.44
N LYS A 306 12.38 -19.11 17.22
CA LYS A 306 12.41 -20.59 17.26
C LYS A 306 12.17 -21.14 18.67
N ALA A 307 12.69 -20.47 19.70
CA ALA A 307 12.51 -20.84 21.09
C ALA A 307 11.11 -20.49 21.62
N ASN A 308 10.46 -19.46 21.07
CA ASN A 308 9.23 -18.88 21.60
C ASN A 308 8.04 -18.96 20.62
N LYS A 309 7.90 -20.10 19.93
CA LYS A 309 6.82 -20.32 18.94
C LYS A 309 5.43 -20.01 19.47
N ALA A 310 5.12 -20.39 20.71
CA ALA A 310 3.80 -20.14 21.31
C ALA A 310 3.44 -18.66 21.45
N ILE A 311 4.43 -17.76 21.43
CA ILE A 311 4.22 -16.30 21.41
C ILE A 311 4.13 -15.82 19.97
N SER A 312 5.10 -16.18 19.12
CA SER A 312 5.18 -15.68 17.74
C SER A 312 4.05 -16.19 16.85
N GLU A 313 3.53 -17.39 17.09
CA GLU A 313 2.38 -17.94 16.36
C GLU A 313 1.08 -17.18 16.64
N ARG A 314 0.98 -16.44 17.76
CA ARG A 314 -0.19 -15.57 18.05
C ARG A 314 -0.23 -14.33 17.17
N TRP A 315 0.90 -13.95 16.57
CA TRP A 315 0.94 -12.85 15.63
C TRP A 315 0.55 -13.29 14.22
N LEU A 316 0.60 -14.59 13.93
CA LEU A 316 0.26 -15.09 12.60
C LEU A 316 -1.25 -14.92 12.37
N PRO A 317 -1.65 -14.34 11.24
CA PRO A 317 -3.07 -14.21 10.90
C PRO A 317 -3.71 -15.58 10.71
N ASP A 318 -5.03 -15.66 10.94
CA ASP A 318 -5.80 -16.87 10.66
C ASP A 318 -5.66 -17.22 9.16
N PRO A 319 -5.11 -18.39 8.81
CA PRO A 319 -4.86 -18.76 7.42
C PRO A 319 -6.16 -19.01 6.64
N THR A 320 -7.32 -19.04 7.32
CA THR A 320 -8.65 -19.18 6.73
C THR A 320 -9.38 -17.86 6.53
N GLU A 321 -8.85 -16.73 7.02
CA GLU A 321 -9.38 -15.39 6.78
C GLU A 321 -8.83 -14.81 5.48
N CYS A 322 -9.53 -15.08 4.39
CA CYS A 322 -9.18 -14.57 3.07
C CYS A 322 -9.84 -13.23 2.78
N TYR A 323 -9.20 -12.45 1.92
CA TYR A 323 -9.56 -11.08 1.58
C TYR A 323 -10.17 -11.02 0.17
N PRO A 324 -10.80 -9.90 -0.23
CA PRO A 324 -11.20 -9.69 -1.61
C PRO A 324 -10.04 -10.00 -2.58
N GLN A 325 -10.35 -10.66 -3.70
CA GLN A 325 -9.38 -11.18 -4.70
C GLN A 325 -8.69 -12.49 -4.33
N PHE A 326 -8.76 -12.91 -3.07
CA PHE A 326 -8.25 -14.18 -2.57
C PHE A 326 -9.41 -15.13 -2.26
N GLY A 327 -9.08 -16.41 -2.05
CA GLY A 327 -10.03 -17.40 -1.56
C GLY A 327 -9.36 -18.56 -0.84
N LEU A 328 -10.16 -19.30 -0.08
CA LEU A 328 -9.74 -20.51 0.63
C LEU A 328 -9.14 -21.53 -0.35
N TYR A 329 -7.95 -22.01 -0.03
CA TYR A 329 -7.19 -22.92 -0.86
C TYR A 329 -6.63 -24.06 -0.02
N ASN A 330 -6.82 -25.29 -0.48
CA ASN A 330 -6.29 -26.47 0.18
C ASN A 330 -4.94 -26.84 -0.44
N GLU A 331 -3.84 -26.70 0.31
CA GLU A 331 -2.50 -26.96 -0.21
C GLU A 331 -2.24 -28.43 -0.53
N LYS A 332 -3.01 -29.36 0.06
CA LYS A 332 -2.84 -30.79 -0.18
C LYS A 332 -3.52 -31.26 -1.46
N THR A 333 -4.69 -30.72 -1.77
CA THR A 333 -5.43 -31.06 -3.00
C THR A 333 -5.11 -30.11 -4.15
N GLU A 334 -4.44 -28.99 -3.86
CA GLU A 334 -4.12 -27.92 -4.80
C GLU A 334 -5.35 -27.22 -5.42
N GLU A 335 -6.46 -27.20 -4.69
CA GLU A 335 -7.76 -26.69 -5.16
C GLU A 335 -8.33 -25.58 -4.26
N PHE A 336 -9.13 -24.70 -4.86
CA PHE A 336 -9.97 -23.76 -4.09
C PHE A 336 -11.16 -24.50 -3.48
N VAL A 337 -11.51 -24.15 -2.25
CA VAL A 337 -12.64 -24.73 -1.52
C VAL A 337 -13.66 -23.65 -1.17
N GLU A 338 -14.92 -24.05 -0.95
CA GLU A 338 -16.02 -23.15 -0.63
C GLU A 338 -16.43 -23.17 0.85
N ASP A 339 -15.69 -23.87 1.71
CA ASP A 339 -15.95 -24.04 3.13
C ASP A 339 -14.66 -24.21 3.95
N ARG A 340 -14.81 -24.23 5.29
CA ARG A 340 -13.73 -24.40 6.27
C ARG A 340 -13.81 -25.76 7.00
N GLU A 341 -14.11 -26.86 6.32
CA GLU A 341 -14.24 -28.18 6.98
C GLU A 341 -12.93 -28.70 7.60
N ASP A 342 -11.77 -28.43 6.99
CA ASP A 342 -10.43 -28.77 7.53
C ASP A 342 -9.52 -27.53 7.58
N PRO A 343 -9.73 -26.60 8.54
CA PRO A 343 -8.99 -25.34 8.62
C PRO A 343 -7.47 -25.52 8.68
N SER A 344 -7.00 -26.66 9.20
CA SER A 344 -5.57 -26.96 9.37
C SER A 344 -4.80 -27.10 8.05
N ARG A 345 -5.51 -27.27 6.93
CA ARG A 345 -4.94 -27.42 5.59
C ARG A 345 -5.26 -26.27 4.64
N LEU A 346 -5.98 -25.27 5.14
CA LEU A 346 -6.42 -24.14 4.35
C LEU A 346 -5.43 -22.99 4.47
N THR A 347 -5.15 -22.38 3.33
CA THR A 347 -4.45 -21.11 3.21
C THR A 347 -5.25 -20.18 2.30
N CYS A 348 -4.86 -18.92 2.21
CA CYS A 348 -5.46 -17.97 1.27
C CYS A 348 -4.56 -17.79 0.05
N ARG A 349 -5.11 -18.02 -1.15
CA ARG A 349 -4.41 -17.74 -2.41
C ARG A 349 -5.26 -16.85 -3.30
N ALA A 350 -4.58 -16.04 -4.12
CA ALA A 350 -5.24 -15.19 -5.10
C ALA A 350 -6.04 -16.06 -6.08
N CYS A 351 -7.28 -15.67 -6.41
CA CYS A 351 -8.10 -16.42 -7.34
C CYS A 351 -7.44 -16.48 -8.71
N ASN A 352 -7.29 -17.68 -9.27
CA ASN A 352 -6.69 -17.86 -10.59
C ASN A 352 -7.61 -17.32 -11.69
N SER A 353 -7.06 -17.10 -12.89
CA SER A 353 -7.88 -16.76 -14.05
C SER A 353 -8.94 -17.84 -14.31
N GLY A 354 -10.13 -17.40 -14.69
CA GLY A 354 -11.35 -18.21 -14.73
C GLY A 354 -12.14 -18.22 -13.42
N PHE A 355 -11.62 -17.67 -12.33
CA PHE A 355 -12.31 -17.58 -11.04
C PHE A 355 -12.48 -16.13 -10.59
N TYR A 356 -13.44 -15.89 -9.71
CA TYR A 356 -13.65 -14.61 -9.04
C TYR A 356 -13.78 -14.80 -7.53
N SER A 357 -13.31 -13.84 -6.75
CA SER A 357 -13.43 -13.86 -5.29
C SER A 357 -14.83 -13.45 -4.87
N SER A 358 -15.47 -14.25 -4.02
CA SER A 358 -16.80 -14.00 -3.48
C SER A 358 -16.76 -14.09 -1.95
N ARG A 359 -17.60 -13.29 -1.29
CA ARG A 359 -17.68 -13.25 0.16
C ARG A 359 -18.44 -14.48 0.69
N LEU A 360 -17.82 -15.22 1.61
CA LEU A 360 -18.43 -16.32 2.36
C LEU A 360 -18.64 -15.87 3.81
N LYS A 361 -19.82 -16.15 4.37
CA LYS A 361 -20.10 -15.98 5.80
C LYS A 361 -20.53 -17.34 6.36
N ASP A 362 -19.80 -17.82 7.36
CA ASP A 362 -20.01 -19.11 8.00
C ASP A 362 -20.05 -18.97 9.54
N GLY A 363 -20.00 -20.08 10.28
CA GLY A 363 -20.00 -20.08 11.74
C GLY A 363 -18.72 -19.52 12.38
N SER A 364 -17.63 -19.41 11.61
CA SER A 364 -16.32 -18.93 12.05
C SER A 364 -16.07 -17.47 11.65
N GLY A 365 -16.99 -16.84 10.92
CA GLY A 365 -16.94 -15.42 10.60
C GLY A 365 -17.15 -15.13 9.12
N VAL A 366 -16.35 -14.22 8.58
CA VAL A 366 -16.41 -13.78 7.19
C VAL A 366 -15.07 -14.09 6.54
N THR A 367 -15.12 -14.67 5.34
CA THR A 367 -13.94 -14.93 4.51
C THR A 367 -14.29 -14.74 3.05
N HIS A 368 -13.35 -15.08 2.18
CA HIS A 368 -13.54 -15.09 0.75
C HIS A 368 -13.22 -16.47 0.17
N VAL A 369 -13.92 -16.83 -0.91
CA VAL A 369 -13.72 -18.06 -1.67
C VAL A 369 -13.68 -17.76 -3.16
N CYS A 370 -12.88 -18.50 -3.91
CA CYS A 370 -12.77 -18.35 -5.35
C CYS A 370 -13.81 -19.23 -6.03
N LYS A 371 -14.79 -18.60 -6.67
CA LYS A 371 -15.82 -19.29 -7.43
C LYS A 371 -15.49 -19.32 -8.92
N PRO A 372 -15.76 -20.43 -9.62
CA PRO A 372 -15.55 -20.48 -11.06
C PRO A 372 -16.48 -19.47 -11.75
N CYS A 373 -16.00 -18.82 -12.78
CA CYS A 373 -16.84 -17.99 -13.63
C CYS A 373 -17.98 -18.84 -14.22
N PRO A 374 -19.25 -18.42 -14.09
CA PRO A 374 -20.36 -19.13 -14.68
C PRO A 374 -20.30 -19.07 -16.21
N THR A 375 -21.06 -19.93 -16.86
CA THR A 375 -21.24 -19.88 -18.32
C THR A 375 -21.72 -18.50 -18.78
N GLY A 376 -21.34 -18.13 -19.99
CA GLY A 376 -21.54 -16.78 -20.55
C GLY A 376 -20.58 -15.73 -20.02
N THR A 377 -19.69 -16.08 -19.10
CA THR A 377 -18.67 -15.16 -18.56
C THR A 377 -17.27 -15.75 -18.62
N ALA A 378 -16.27 -14.90 -18.59
CA ALA A 378 -14.87 -15.28 -18.53
C ALA A 378 -14.07 -14.31 -17.65
N GLN A 379 -12.92 -14.75 -17.16
CA GLN A 379 -12.01 -13.88 -16.43
C GLN A 379 -10.55 -14.17 -16.81
N PRO A 380 -9.93 -13.35 -17.68
CA PRO A 380 -8.55 -13.57 -18.12
C PRO A 380 -7.50 -13.29 -17.03
N SER A 381 -7.80 -12.42 -16.07
CA SER A 381 -6.86 -11.99 -15.04
C SER A 381 -7.05 -12.76 -13.74
N ALA A 382 -5.95 -13.02 -13.03
CA ALA A 382 -6.02 -13.49 -11.64
C ALA A 382 -6.48 -12.35 -10.70
N ALA A 383 -6.77 -12.69 -9.44
CA ALA A 383 -7.11 -11.74 -8.39
C ALA A 383 -8.31 -10.83 -8.73
N SER A 384 -9.32 -11.38 -9.43
CA SER A 384 -10.49 -10.61 -9.82
C SER A 384 -11.65 -10.76 -8.83
N LEU A 385 -12.47 -9.71 -8.73
CA LEU A 385 -13.69 -9.69 -7.94
C LEU A 385 -14.93 -10.09 -8.74
N ASN A 386 -14.88 -10.04 -10.08
CA ASN A 386 -16.03 -10.26 -10.94
C ASN A 386 -15.61 -10.98 -12.23
N CYS A 387 -16.50 -11.79 -12.80
CA CYS A 387 -16.33 -12.32 -14.15
C CYS A 387 -16.88 -11.33 -15.18
N GLN A 388 -16.20 -11.23 -16.32
CA GLN A 388 -16.63 -10.37 -17.42
C GLN A 388 -17.62 -11.12 -18.31
N PRO A 389 -18.79 -10.54 -18.64
CA PRO A 389 -19.71 -11.17 -19.58
C PRO A 389 -19.09 -11.21 -20.97
N CYS A 390 -19.31 -12.32 -21.68
CA CYS A 390 -18.92 -12.43 -23.08
C CYS A 390 -19.62 -11.37 -23.91
N GLN A 391 -18.85 -10.70 -24.78
CA GLN A 391 -19.37 -9.61 -25.60
C GLN A 391 -20.25 -10.14 -26.72
N LYS A 392 -20.94 -9.25 -27.43
CA LYS A 392 -21.68 -9.65 -28.64
C LYS A 392 -20.71 -10.28 -29.64
N GLY A 393 -21.17 -11.31 -30.33
CA GLY A 393 -20.34 -12.16 -31.18
C GLY A 393 -19.53 -13.21 -30.43
N GLU A 394 -19.63 -13.27 -29.11
CA GLU A 394 -18.91 -14.24 -28.29
C GLU A 394 -19.85 -15.01 -27.35
N TYR A 395 -19.40 -16.17 -26.90
CA TYR A 395 -20.11 -17.04 -25.97
C TYR A 395 -19.13 -17.80 -25.07
N GLN A 396 -19.64 -18.40 -23.99
CA GLN A 396 -18.85 -19.34 -23.20
C GLN A 396 -19.73 -20.41 -22.55
N ASP A 397 -19.56 -21.66 -22.96
CA ASP A 397 -20.33 -22.83 -22.53
C ASP A 397 -19.72 -23.56 -21.33
N LEU A 398 -18.47 -23.24 -20.96
CA LEU A 398 -17.76 -23.86 -19.85
C LEU A 398 -17.62 -22.91 -18.66
N THR A 399 -17.75 -23.46 -17.45
CA THR A 399 -17.39 -22.76 -16.21
C THR A 399 -15.87 -22.63 -16.09
N ALA A 400 -15.41 -21.72 -15.22
CA ALA A 400 -13.99 -21.50 -14.95
C ALA A 400 -13.16 -21.03 -16.16
N SER A 401 -13.82 -20.37 -17.12
CA SER A 401 -13.19 -20.01 -18.39
C SER A 401 -12.40 -18.70 -18.34
N LYS A 402 -11.23 -18.69 -19.01
CA LYS A 402 -10.32 -17.54 -19.05
C LYS A 402 -10.60 -16.56 -20.19
N SER A 403 -11.32 -17.02 -21.21
CA SER A 403 -11.68 -16.22 -22.39
C SER A 403 -13.05 -16.64 -22.90
N CYS A 404 -13.71 -15.76 -23.64
CA CYS A 404 -14.91 -16.11 -24.40
C CYS A 404 -14.53 -16.69 -25.76
N LYS A 405 -15.35 -17.61 -26.26
CA LYS A 405 -15.25 -18.17 -27.62
C LYS A 405 -15.97 -17.25 -28.59
N ARG A 406 -15.45 -17.07 -29.80
CA ARG A 406 -16.18 -16.37 -30.87
C ARG A 406 -17.24 -17.28 -31.45
N CYS A 407 -18.38 -16.73 -31.85
CA CYS A 407 -19.38 -17.47 -32.61
C CYS A 407 -18.78 -18.02 -33.90
N ASP A 408 -19.00 -19.31 -34.17
CA ASP A 408 -18.51 -19.95 -35.38
C ASP A 408 -19.25 -19.42 -36.62
N GLN A 409 -18.65 -19.63 -37.80
CA GLN A 409 -19.28 -19.25 -39.05
C GLN A 409 -20.67 -19.88 -39.17
N GLY A 410 -21.67 -19.07 -39.52
CA GLY A 410 -23.08 -19.50 -39.59
C GLY A 410 -23.85 -19.30 -38.29
N THR A 411 -23.23 -18.73 -37.25
CA THR A 411 -23.87 -18.40 -35.98
C THR A 411 -23.57 -16.96 -35.56
N TYR A 412 -24.42 -16.38 -34.72
CA TYR A 412 -24.27 -15.02 -34.20
C TYR A 412 -24.70 -14.91 -32.73
N GLN A 413 -24.27 -13.86 -32.03
CA GLN A 413 -24.75 -13.55 -30.68
C GLN A 413 -24.92 -12.04 -30.49
N ASP A 414 -26.16 -11.60 -30.28
CA ASP A 414 -26.57 -10.20 -30.20
C ASP A 414 -26.74 -9.67 -28.78
N THR A 415 -26.61 -10.55 -27.78
CA THR A 415 -26.74 -10.25 -26.35
C THR A 415 -25.49 -10.68 -25.57
N GLN A 416 -25.07 -9.86 -24.61
CA GLN A 416 -23.90 -10.17 -23.77
C GLN A 416 -24.22 -11.29 -22.77
N GLY A 417 -23.19 -12.02 -22.33
CA GLY A 417 -23.32 -12.95 -21.22
C GLY A 417 -23.94 -14.31 -21.57
N ASN A 418 -23.89 -14.73 -22.85
CA ASN A 418 -24.54 -15.96 -23.30
C ASN A 418 -23.61 -17.17 -23.36
N SER A 419 -24.17 -18.34 -23.10
CA SER A 419 -23.43 -19.59 -23.13
C SER A 419 -23.39 -20.27 -24.49
N GLN A 420 -24.14 -19.78 -25.48
CA GLN A 420 -24.23 -20.35 -26.84
C GLN A 420 -24.51 -19.25 -27.87
N CYS A 421 -24.17 -19.50 -29.13
CA CYS A 421 -24.54 -18.64 -30.26
C CYS A 421 -25.85 -19.10 -30.89
N LYS A 422 -26.57 -18.15 -31.47
CA LYS A 422 -27.79 -18.37 -32.25
C LYS A 422 -27.42 -18.78 -33.67
N GLU A 423 -28.11 -19.75 -34.25
CA GLU A 423 -27.91 -20.13 -35.65
C GLU A 423 -28.47 -19.07 -36.59
N CYS A 424 -27.79 -18.87 -37.72
CA CYS A 424 -28.33 -18.08 -38.82
C CYS A 424 -29.55 -18.79 -39.45
N PRO A 425 -30.56 -18.03 -39.95
CA PRO A 425 -31.70 -18.60 -40.67
C PRO A 425 -31.31 -19.48 -41.86
N ALA A 426 -32.22 -20.36 -42.30
CA ALA A 426 -31.98 -21.31 -43.38
C ALA A 426 -31.35 -20.64 -44.62
N ASP A 427 -30.36 -21.31 -45.22
CA ASP A 427 -29.60 -20.88 -46.39
C ASP A 427 -28.79 -19.57 -46.26
N THR A 428 -28.72 -19.00 -45.05
CA THR A 428 -27.82 -17.91 -44.70
C THR A 428 -26.60 -18.41 -43.92
N THR A 429 -25.56 -17.59 -43.85
CA THR A 429 -24.35 -17.81 -43.06
C THR A 429 -23.74 -16.47 -42.66
N THR A 430 -22.74 -16.46 -41.80
CA THR A 430 -21.93 -15.27 -41.53
C THR A 430 -20.67 -15.26 -42.38
N LEU A 431 -20.03 -14.09 -42.51
CA LEU A 431 -18.78 -13.95 -43.25
C LEU A 431 -17.62 -14.71 -42.59
N GLY A 432 -17.61 -14.75 -41.26
CA GLY A 432 -16.57 -15.38 -40.46
C GLY A 432 -16.97 -15.55 -39.00
N LEU A 433 -15.96 -15.66 -38.15
CA LEU A 433 -16.15 -15.81 -36.71
C LEU A 433 -16.59 -14.49 -36.06
N GLY A 434 -17.37 -14.59 -34.99
CA GLY A 434 -17.62 -13.48 -34.09
C GLY A 434 -18.78 -12.56 -34.47
N SER A 435 -19.75 -13.05 -35.26
CA SER A 435 -20.87 -12.20 -35.70
C SER A 435 -21.77 -11.76 -34.56
N ALA A 436 -22.02 -10.46 -34.48
CA ALA A 436 -22.64 -9.81 -33.32
C ALA A 436 -24.12 -9.48 -33.54
N ALA A 437 -24.68 -9.78 -34.71
CA ALA A 437 -26.07 -9.48 -35.04
C ALA A 437 -26.65 -10.44 -36.09
N LEU A 438 -27.98 -10.62 -36.04
CA LEU A 438 -28.73 -11.38 -37.05
C LEU A 438 -28.56 -10.79 -38.46
N MET A 439 -28.41 -9.46 -38.57
CA MET A 439 -28.25 -8.78 -39.87
C MET A 439 -26.92 -9.11 -40.57
N GLU A 440 -25.97 -9.75 -39.88
CA GLU A 440 -24.72 -10.24 -40.48
C GLU A 440 -24.90 -11.63 -41.13
N CYS A 441 -26.07 -12.26 -40.97
CA CYS A 441 -26.42 -13.48 -41.68
C CYS A 441 -26.85 -13.14 -43.12
N GLY A 442 -25.95 -13.37 -44.08
CA GLY A 442 -26.19 -13.18 -45.51
C GLY A 442 -26.37 -14.51 -46.25
N CYS A 443 -26.92 -14.49 -47.47
CA CYS A 443 -27.04 -15.70 -48.28
C CYS A 443 -25.68 -16.36 -48.53
N LYS A 444 -25.64 -17.69 -48.42
CA LYS A 444 -24.46 -18.49 -48.78
C LYS A 444 -24.09 -18.25 -50.25
N ALA A 445 -22.80 -18.40 -50.59
CA ALA A 445 -22.35 -18.29 -51.98
C ALA A 445 -23.14 -19.24 -52.90
N GLY A 446 -23.46 -18.77 -54.11
CA GLY A 446 -24.36 -19.45 -55.06
C GLY A 446 -25.85 -19.16 -54.82
N ARG A 447 -26.20 -18.32 -53.84
CA ARG A 447 -27.57 -17.88 -53.58
C ARG A 447 -27.67 -16.36 -53.47
N ILE A 448 -28.86 -15.83 -53.76
CA ILE A 448 -29.15 -14.39 -53.76
C ILE A 448 -30.40 -14.10 -52.93
N ASN A 449 -30.33 -13.03 -52.14
CA ASN A 449 -31.47 -12.55 -51.37
C ASN A 449 -32.48 -11.83 -52.28
N ILE A 450 -33.72 -12.31 -52.29
CA ILE A 450 -34.83 -11.75 -53.08
C ILE A 450 -35.83 -10.97 -52.24
N ALA A 451 -35.70 -10.99 -50.91
CA ALA A 451 -36.55 -10.22 -50.03
C ALA A 451 -36.24 -8.72 -50.13
N ASN A 452 -37.27 -7.88 -49.93
CA ASN A 452 -37.07 -6.44 -49.80
C ASN A 452 -36.32 -6.11 -48.50
N GLU A 453 -35.66 -4.95 -48.44
CA GLU A 453 -34.76 -4.52 -47.36
C GLU A 453 -35.37 -4.50 -45.94
N SER A 454 -36.68 -4.72 -45.81
CA SER A 454 -37.46 -4.70 -44.56
C SER A 454 -38.03 -6.06 -44.14
N GLU A 455 -37.77 -7.13 -44.90
CA GLU A 455 -38.28 -8.48 -44.63
C GLU A 455 -37.15 -9.47 -44.28
N ALA A 456 -37.54 -10.63 -43.76
CA ALA A 456 -36.60 -11.72 -43.47
C ALA A 456 -35.84 -12.14 -44.74
N VAL A 457 -34.54 -12.42 -44.63
CA VAL A 457 -33.68 -12.82 -45.75
C VAL A 457 -34.24 -14.10 -46.41
N VAL A 458 -34.54 -14.03 -47.71
CA VAL A 458 -35.01 -15.17 -48.51
C VAL A 458 -33.98 -15.47 -49.59
N CYS A 459 -33.26 -16.59 -49.43
CA CYS A 459 -32.15 -16.96 -50.32
C CYS A 459 -32.57 -17.96 -51.39
N THR A 460 -32.57 -17.55 -52.65
CA THR A 460 -32.79 -18.45 -53.80
C THR A 460 -31.48 -18.83 -54.48
N PRO A 461 -31.34 -20.05 -55.01
CA PRO A 461 -30.21 -20.42 -55.86
C PRO A 461 -30.05 -19.47 -57.05
N CYS A 462 -28.81 -19.15 -57.41
CA CYS A 462 -28.52 -18.37 -58.60
C CYS A 462 -28.56 -19.25 -59.85
N GLU A 463 -29.20 -18.75 -60.91
CA GLU A 463 -29.26 -19.41 -62.21
C GLU A 463 -27.91 -19.43 -62.92
N GLU A 464 -27.77 -20.31 -63.91
CA GLU A 464 -26.57 -20.37 -64.75
C GLU A 464 -26.31 -19.01 -65.42
N GLY A 465 -25.05 -18.55 -65.40
CA GLY A 465 -24.69 -17.25 -65.95
C GLY A 465 -24.67 -16.11 -64.95
N LEU A 466 -24.97 -16.35 -63.66
CA LEU A 466 -24.91 -15.36 -62.58
C LEU A 466 -23.95 -15.79 -61.47
N SER A 467 -22.97 -14.94 -61.15
CA SER A 467 -22.12 -15.11 -59.97
C SER A 467 -22.80 -14.49 -58.75
N CYS A 468 -22.92 -15.27 -57.68
CA CYS A 468 -23.48 -14.81 -56.41
C CYS A 468 -22.49 -15.09 -55.27
N PRO A 469 -21.59 -14.15 -54.97
CA PRO A 469 -20.76 -14.20 -53.77
C PRO A 469 -21.59 -14.17 -52.48
N PHE A 470 -20.93 -14.35 -51.34
CA PHE A 470 -21.56 -14.22 -50.02
C PHE A 470 -22.34 -12.90 -49.86
N SER A 471 -23.53 -12.97 -49.25
CA SER A 471 -24.40 -11.82 -49.02
C SER A 471 -24.89 -11.09 -50.30
N SER A 472 -24.99 -11.82 -51.41
CA SER A 472 -25.59 -11.30 -52.64
C SER A 472 -27.07 -10.97 -52.44
N SER A 473 -27.52 -9.85 -53.00
CA SER A 473 -28.91 -9.41 -53.01
C SER A 473 -29.30 -8.90 -54.39
N VAL A 474 -30.60 -8.92 -54.71
CA VAL A 474 -31.09 -8.33 -55.97
C VAL A 474 -30.70 -6.85 -56.06
N GLN A 475 -30.68 -6.13 -54.94
CA GLN A 475 -30.30 -4.71 -54.91
C GLN A 475 -28.81 -4.51 -55.22
N SER A 476 -27.92 -5.33 -54.67
CA SER A 476 -26.49 -5.26 -54.99
C SER A 476 -26.19 -5.67 -56.44
N LEU A 477 -27.00 -6.55 -57.04
CA LEU A 477 -26.92 -6.89 -58.46
C LEU A 477 -27.34 -5.73 -59.36
N LYS A 478 -28.44 -5.02 -59.03
CA LYS A 478 -28.91 -3.86 -59.82
C LYS A 478 -27.96 -2.67 -59.76
N THR A 479 -27.47 -2.38 -58.56
CA THR A 479 -26.64 -1.19 -58.31
C THR A 479 -25.17 -1.42 -58.65
N GLY A 480 -24.74 -2.69 -58.69
CA GLY A 480 -23.34 -3.04 -58.78
C GLY A 480 -22.55 -2.62 -57.53
N GLN A 481 -23.22 -2.52 -56.38
CA GLN A 481 -22.61 -2.13 -55.12
C GLN A 481 -22.98 -3.17 -54.06
N ALA A 482 -21.99 -3.91 -53.59
CA ALA A 482 -22.16 -4.83 -52.46
C ALA A 482 -21.68 -4.17 -51.15
N PRO A 483 -22.40 -4.36 -50.02
CA PRO A 483 -22.04 -3.77 -48.73
C PRO A 483 -20.63 -4.15 -48.24
N LEU A 484 -20.13 -5.31 -48.64
CA LEU A 484 -18.83 -5.86 -48.23
C LEU A 484 -17.68 -5.53 -49.20
N GLY A 485 -17.95 -4.75 -50.26
CA GLY A 485 -16.97 -4.37 -51.27
C GLY A 485 -17.09 -5.15 -52.58
N PRO A 486 -16.23 -4.83 -53.57
CA PRO A 486 -16.35 -5.31 -54.96
C PRO A 486 -16.21 -6.83 -55.10
N ASP A 487 -15.45 -7.50 -54.23
CA ASP A 487 -15.28 -8.97 -54.27
C ASP A 487 -16.58 -9.73 -53.92
N TYR A 488 -17.53 -9.06 -53.29
CA TYR A 488 -18.83 -9.61 -52.91
C TYR A 488 -19.96 -9.17 -53.84
N GLN A 489 -19.62 -8.52 -54.96
CA GLN A 489 -20.58 -8.01 -55.92
C GLN A 489 -21.14 -9.14 -56.79
N PRO A 490 -22.46 -9.39 -56.77
CA PRO A 490 -23.07 -10.29 -57.73
C PRO A 490 -23.03 -9.70 -59.14
N ALA A 491 -22.73 -10.53 -60.13
CA ALA A 491 -22.59 -10.09 -61.51
C ALA A 491 -22.96 -11.19 -62.50
N LEU A 492 -23.54 -10.80 -63.63
CA LEU A 492 -23.70 -11.66 -64.79
C LEU A 492 -22.32 -12.01 -65.37
N HIS A 493 -22.13 -13.27 -65.72
CA HIS A 493 -20.96 -13.71 -66.46
C HIS A 493 -20.94 -13.09 -67.87
N PRO A 494 -19.75 -12.86 -68.47
CA PRO A 494 -19.66 -12.53 -69.89
C PRO A 494 -20.41 -13.55 -70.75
N GLY A 495 -21.13 -13.06 -71.77
CA GLY A 495 -22.03 -13.87 -72.61
C GLY A 495 -23.44 -14.03 -72.06
N PHE A 496 -23.76 -13.51 -70.87
CA PHE A 496 -25.09 -13.53 -70.28
C PHE A 496 -25.65 -12.11 -70.05
N HIS A 497 -26.99 -11.99 -70.07
CA HIS A 497 -27.73 -10.73 -69.95
C HIS A 497 -28.99 -10.92 -69.11
N SER A 498 -29.36 -9.93 -68.30
CA SER A 498 -30.67 -9.82 -67.65
C SER A 498 -31.18 -8.37 -67.68
N THR A 499 -32.43 -8.14 -67.26
CA THR A 499 -33.07 -6.80 -67.30
C THR A 499 -33.27 -6.22 -65.90
N MET A 500 -33.39 -4.89 -65.75
CA MET A 500 -33.61 -4.27 -64.43
C MET A 500 -34.94 -4.67 -63.79
N ASN A 501 -35.94 -4.99 -64.61
CA ASN A 501 -37.26 -5.44 -64.17
C ASN A 501 -37.31 -6.93 -63.84
N ALA A 502 -36.40 -7.73 -64.40
CA ALA A 502 -36.26 -9.16 -64.13
C ALA A 502 -34.77 -9.54 -64.04
N PRO A 503 -34.07 -9.11 -62.97
CA PRO A 503 -32.61 -9.21 -62.87
C PRO A 503 -32.11 -10.64 -62.66
N LEU A 504 -32.98 -11.52 -62.15
CA LEU A 504 -32.70 -12.94 -61.91
C LEU A 504 -33.05 -13.83 -63.10
N VAL A 505 -33.72 -13.31 -64.12
CA VAL A 505 -34.00 -14.06 -65.34
C VAL A 505 -32.81 -13.89 -66.26
N VAL A 506 -31.94 -14.89 -66.28
CA VAL A 506 -30.65 -14.84 -66.98
C VAL A 506 -30.81 -15.43 -68.38
N PHE A 507 -30.40 -14.67 -69.39
CA PHE A 507 -30.43 -15.11 -70.78
C PHE A 507 -29.01 -15.24 -71.34
N LYS A 508 -28.79 -16.28 -72.16
CA LYS A 508 -27.55 -16.45 -72.92
C LYS A 508 -27.60 -15.65 -74.23
N CYS A 509 -26.54 -14.90 -74.50
CA CYS A 509 -26.47 -14.06 -75.70
C CYS A 509 -26.06 -14.86 -76.94
N ILE A 510 -26.54 -14.40 -78.11
CA ILE A 510 -26.31 -15.08 -79.40
C ILE A 510 -24.82 -15.05 -79.76
N GLU A 511 -24.16 -13.91 -79.54
CA GLU A 511 -22.71 -13.78 -79.60
C GLU A 511 -22.20 -13.31 -78.24
N GLU A 512 -21.23 -14.04 -77.67
CA GLU A 512 -20.67 -13.75 -76.35
C GLU A 512 -20.13 -12.31 -76.25
N GLY A 513 -19.61 -11.77 -77.35
CA GLY A 513 -19.09 -10.41 -77.43
C GLY A 513 -20.12 -9.30 -77.27
N PHE A 514 -21.42 -9.57 -77.44
CA PHE A 514 -22.48 -8.57 -77.29
C PHE A 514 -22.82 -8.28 -75.83
N CYS A 515 -22.58 -9.24 -74.95
CA CYS A 515 -22.93 -9.18 -73.53
C CYS A 515 -21.65 -9.23 -72.69
N PRO A 516 -21.15 -8.08 -72.23
CA PRO A 516 -19.92 -8.04 -71.43
C PRO A 516 -20.08 -8.65 -70.02
N GLY A 517 -21.30 -8.95 -69.58
CA GLY A 517 -21.61 -9.32 -68.20
C GLY A 517 -21.70 -8.10 -67.28
N GLY A 518 -21.65 -8.33 -65.96
CA GLY A 518 -21.77 -7.27 -64.95
C GLY A 518 -23.20 -7.10 -64.43
N ILE A 519 -23.63 -5.86 -64.23
CA ILE A 519 -25.00 -5.55 -63.78
C ILE A 519 -26.03 -5.75 -64.94
N PRO A 520 -27.34 -5.84 -64.64
CA PRO A 520 -28.38 -5.95 -65.68
C PRO A 520 -28.34 -4.79 -66.70
N GLU A 521 -28.85 -5.05 -67.91
CA GLU A 521 -28.98 -4.08 -69.03
C GLU A 521 -27.68 -3.51 -69.60
N VAL A 522 -26.54 -4.17 -69.37
CA VAL A 522 -25.26 -3.78 -69.95
C VAL A 522 -25.03 -4.51 -71.28
N CYS A 523 -24.92 -3.75 -72.37
CA CYS A 523 -24.67 -4.25 -73.73
C CYS A 523 -23.47 -3.56 -74.39
N ARG A 524 -22.68 -4.30 -75.17
CA ARG A 524 -21.54 -3.75 -75.92
C ARG A 524 -22.02 -3.09 -77.23
N GLY A 525 -21.41 -1.96 -77.60
CA GLY A 525 -21.65 -1.32 -78.90
C GLY A 525 -23.00 -0.61 -79.05
N GLY A 526 -23.61 -0.16 -77.94
CA GLY A 526 -24.89 0.58 -77.96
C GLY A 526 -26.12 -0.28 -78.28
N ARG A 527 -25.96 -1.60 -78.27
CA ARG A 527 -27.06 -2.57 -78.41
C ARG A 527 -28.04 -2.44 -77.24
N VAL A 528 -29.30 -2.77 -77.49
CA VAL A 528 -30.39 -2.70 -76.49
C VAL A 528 -31.29 -3.93 -76.60
N GLY A 529 -32.26 -4.05 -75.70
CA GLY A 529 -33.23 -5.14 -75.69
C GLY A 529 -32.68 -6.46 -75.13
N GLN A 530 -33.54 -7.48 -75.05
CA GLN A 530 -33.16 -8.79 -74.54
C GLN A 530 -32.01 -9.38 -75.37
N ASN A 531 -31.00 -9.93 -74.68
CA ASN A 531 -29.80 -10.56 -75.24
C ASN A 531 -28.91 -9.62 -76.05
N CYS A 532 -29.05 -8.30 -75.88
CA CYS A 532 -28.37 -7.29 -76.70
C CYS A 532 -28.56 -7.52 -78.21
N ALA A 533 -29.70 -8.09 -78.60
CA ALA A 533 -29.96 -8.50 -79.97
C ALA A 533 -30.37 -7.32 -80.88
N VAL A 534 -30.78 -6.19 -80.30
CA VAL A 534 -31.27 -5.03 -81.06
C VAL A 534 -30.16 -4.00 -81.25
N CYS A 535 -29.91 -3.62 -82.50
CA CYS A 535 -28.98 -2.54 -82.82
C CYS A 535 -29.53 -1.16 -82.41
N PRO A 536 -28.69 -0.19 -82.06
CA PRO A 536 -29.12 1.18 -81.84
C PRO A 536 -29.78 1.75 -83.12
N PRO A 537 -30.79 2.63 -82.99
CA PRO A 537 -31.47 3.21 -84.15
C PRO A 537 -30.49 3.87 -85.12
N GLY A 538 -30.44 3.38 -86.36
CA GLY A 538 -29.56 3.89 -87.43
C GLY A 538 -28.28 3.09 -87.69
N ALA A 539 -27.99 2.03 -86.93
CA ALA A 539 -26.86 1.13 -87.20
C ALA A 539 -27.27 -0.02 -88.14
N LEU A 540 -26.88 0.06 -89.41
CA LEU A 540 -26.99 -1.05 -90.38
C LEU A 540 -25.98 -2.15 -89.99
N GLY A 541 -26.48 -3.30 -89.54
CA GLY A 541 -25.65 -4.47 -89.25
C GLY A 541 -25.03 -5.03 -90.53
N ILE A 542 -23.71 -5.02 -90.63
CA ILE A 542 -23.01 -5.81 -91.65
C ILE A 542 -22.84 -7.20 -91.06
N SER A 543 -23.60 -8.16 -91.59
CA SER A 543 -23.34 -9.59 -91.43
C SER A 543 -22.06 -9.93 -92.18
N THR A 544 -21.03 -10.41 -91.48
CA THR A 544 -19.91 -11.14 -92.08
C THR A 544 -19.74 -12.47 -91.38
#